data_AF-S4NV42-F1
#
_entry.id   AF-S4NV42-F1
#
_cell.length_a   1.000
_cell.length_b   1.000
_cell.length_c   1.000
_cell.angle_alpha   90.00
_cell.angle_beta   90.00
_cell.angle_gamma   90.00
#
_symmetry.space_group_name_H-M   'P 1'
#
loop_
_entity.id
_entity.type
_entity.pdbx_description
1 polymer ?
#
loop_
_entity_poly.entity_id
_entity_poly.type
_entity_poly.pdbx_seq_one_letter_code
_entity_poly.pdbx_strand_id
1 'polypeptide(L)' 'QINFEVTLDLDSRQKTSKRLFLMESRQTVYTTHILLTQGQQECKEIMVYLDEEIRDKLTPIEVKMTY' A
#
# COMPACT_ATOMS: atom_id res chain seq x y z
N GLN A 1 -9.86 5.73 22.57
CA GLN A 1 -9.60 5.50 21.14
C GLN A 1 -8.14 5.79 20.88
N ILE A 2 -7.51 5.05 19.97
CA ILE A 2 -6.08 5.22 19.62
C ILE A 2 -6.01 5.50 18.13
N ASN A 3 -5.34 6.59 17.75
CA ASN A 3 -5.15 6.95 16.35
C ASN A 3 -3.78 6.45 15.89
N PHE A 4 -3.75 5.54 14.91
CA PHE A 4 -2.53 5.05 14.29
C PHE A 4 -2.32 5.73 12.94
N GLU A 5 -1.10 6.16 12.66
CA GLU A 5 -0.68 6.50 11.30
C GLU A 5 -0.15 5.23 10.65
N VAL A 6 -0.78 4.78 9.56
CA VAL A 6 -0.42 3.56 8.84
C VAL A 6 0.10 3.94 7.46
N THR A 7 1.24 3.38 7.09
CA THR A 7 1.86 3.56 5.77
C THR A 7 1.98 2.22 5.05
N LEU A 8 1.57 2.20 3.78
CA LEU A 8 1.75 1.09 2.85
C LEU A 8 2.79 1.49 1.78
N ASP A 9 3.84 0.69 1.62
CA ASP A 9 4.81 0.77 0.52
C ASP A 9 4.49 -0.33 -0.51
N LEU A 10 4.00 0.10 -1.68
CA LEU A 10 3.58 -0.76 -2.78
C LEU A 10 4.81 -1.22 -3.58
N ASP A 11 4.89 -2.52 -3.88
CA ASP A 11 6.04 -3.15 -4.54
C ASP A 11 7.35 -2.88 -3.79
N SER A 12 7.34 -3.05 -2.46
CA SER A 12 8.38 -2.64 -1.50
C SER A 12 9.75 -3.25 -1.77
N ARG A 13 9.79 -4.41 -2.43
CA ARG A 13 11.03 -5.08 -2.82
C ARG A 13 11.74 -4.37 -3.98
N GLN A 14 10.99 -3.70 -4.86
CA GLN A 14 11.56 -2.96 -5.98
C GLN A 14 11.95 -1.55 -5.54
N LYS A 15 13.24 -1.21 -5.67
CA LYS A 15 13.77 0.09 -5.22
C LYS A 15 13.65 1.19 -6.25
N THR A 16 13.70 0.85 -7.53
CA THR A 16 13.86 1.82 -8.63
C THR A 16 12.67 1.84 -9.59
N SER A 17 12.16 0.68 -10.00
CA SER A 17 11.03 0.56 -10.91
C SER A 17 9.88 -0.11 -10.17
N LYS A 18 8.99 0.71 -9.62
CA LYS A 18 7.76 0.26 -8.97
C LYS A 18 6.76 -0.17 -10.03
N ARG A 19 6.03 -1.24 -9.76
CA ARG A 19 5.04 -1.82 -10.67
C ARG A 19 3.60 -1.64 -10.19
N LEU A 20 3.41 -1.36 -8.91
CA LEU A 20 2.11 -1.26 -8.26
C LEU A 20 1.88 0.18 -7.78
N PHE A 21 0.71 0.74 -8.12
CA PHE A 21 0.39 2.15 -7.92
C PHE A 21 -1.03 2.34 -7.38
N LEU A 22 -1.25 3.39 -6.60
CA LEU A 22 -2.59 3.81 -6.19
C LEU A 22 -3.41 4.28 -7.39
N MET A 23 -4.65 3.80 -7.48
CA MET A 23 -5.56 4.11 -8.60
C MET A 23 -5.79 5.61 -8.80
N GLU A 24 -5.91 6.37 -7.70
CA GLU A 24 -6.30 7.78 -7.76
C GLU A 24 -5.12 8.75 -7.97
N SER A 25 -3.91 8.39 -7.54
CA SER A 25 -2.78 9.32 -7.47
C SER A 25 -1.52 8.87 -8.18
N ARG A 26 -1.46 7.62 -8.67
CA ARG A 26 -0.24 6.99 -9.21
C ARG A 26 0.93 7.01 -8.21
N GLN A 27 0.67 7.20 -6.91
CA GLN A 27 1.70 7.09 -5.89
C GLN A 27 1.93 5.62 -5.53
N THR A 28 3.12 5.34 -5.01
CA THR A 28 3.55 4.01 -4.58
C THR A 28 3.59 3.87 -3.07
N VAL A 29 3.35 4.97 -2.36
CA VAL A 29 3.24 5.02 -0.90
C VAL A 29 1.88 5.60 -0.55
N TYR A 30 1.17 4.94 0.35
CA TYR A 30 -0.11 5.39 0.89
C TYR A 30 -0.01 5.54 2.40
N THR A 31 -0.26 6.74 2.90
CA THR A 31 -0.30 7.01 4.35
C THR A 31 -1.72 7.42 4.74
N THR A 32 -2.23 6.81 5.80
CA THR A 32 -3.59 7.04 6.30
C THR A 32 -3.65 6.93 7.81
N HIS A 33 -4.74 7.42 8.40
CA HIS A 33 -4.99 7.30 9.84
C HIS A 33 -6.11 6.30 10.11
N ILE A 34 -5.91 5.40 11.08
CA ILE A 34 -6.92 4.44 11.54
C ILE A 34 -7.20 4.69 13.02
N LEU A 35 -8.46 5.00 13.34
CA LEU A 35 -8.91 5.21 14.70
C LEU A 35 -9.43 3.89 15.29
N LEU A 36 -8.69 3.30 16.22
CA LEU A 36 -9.07 2.04 16.86
C LEU A 36 -9.92 2.29 18.12
N THR A 37 -11.03 1.56 18.20
CA THR A 37 -11.91 1.49 19.36
C THR A 37 -11.81 0.10 19.98
N GLN A 38 -11.69 0.03 21.31
CA GLN A 38 -11.51 -1.24 22.01
C GLN A 38 -12.68 -2.19 21.73
N GLY A 39 -12.38 -3.44 21.39
CA GLY A 39 -13.38 -4.47 21.11
C GLY A 39 -14.02 -4.37 19.72
N GLN A 40 -13.60 -3.43 18.87
CA GLN A 40 -14.05 -3.27 17.49
C GLN A 40 -12.88 -3.46 16.52
N GLN A 41 -13.16 -4.11 15.39
CA GLN A 41 -12.20 -4.24 14.29
C GLN A 41 -12.49 -3.16 13.25
N GLU A 42 -11.46 -2.44 12.85
CA GLU A 42 -11.51 -1.40 11.82
C GLU A 42 -10.66 -1.82 10.63
N CYS A 43 -11.23 -1.78 9.44
CA CYS A 43 -10.56 -2.14 8.19
C CYS A 43 -10.70 -1.01 7.17
N LYS A 44 -9.67 -0.82 6.35
CA LYS A 44 -9.71 0.07 5.18
C LYS A 44 -9.30 -0.70 3.95
N GLU A 45 -10.05 -0.51 2.88
CA GLU A 45 -9.76 -1.05 1.57
C GLU A 45 -9.23 0.05 0.66
N ILE A 46 -8.24 -0.29 -0.16
CA ILE A 46 -7.71 0.61 -1.18
C ILE A 46 -7.60 -0.13 -2.51
N MET A 47 -7.82 0.59 -3.60
CA MET A 47 -7.62 0.06 -4.95
C MET A 47 -6.25 0.47 -5.48
N VAL A 48 -5.54 -0.52 -5.99
CA VAL A 48 -4.23 -0.37 -6.64
C VAL A 48 -4.30 -0.99 -8.03
N TYR A 49 -3.47 -0.48 -8.93
CA TYR A 49 -3.32 -1.04 -10.26
C TYR A 49 -1.87 -1.39 -10.55
N LEU A 50 -1.73 -2.36 -11.45
CA LEU A 50 -0.46 -2.80 -12.00
C LEU A 50 -0.16 -1.96 -13.25
N ASP A 51 1.05 -1.43 -13.37
CA ASP A 51 1.45 -0.67 -14.57
C ASP A 51 1.41 -1.56 -15.82
N GLU A 52 1.09 -0.97 -16.97
CA GLU A 52 0.89 -1.73 -18.22
C GLU A 52 2.23 -2.21 -18.80
N GLU A 53 3.29 -1.40 -18.65
CA GLU A 53 4.62 -1.66 -19.23
C GLU A 53 5.60 -2.31 -18.24
N ILE A 54 5.24 -3.49 -17.73
CA ILE A 54 6.11 -4.23 -16.81
C ILE A 54 7.07 -5.16 -17.55
N ARG A 55 8.37 -4.89 -17.40
CA ARG A 55 9.45 -5.77 -17.86
C ARG A 55 9.62 -7.01 -16.98
N ASP A 56 9.69 -6.82 -15.66
CA ASP A 56 9.89 -7.90 -14.70
C ASP A 56 8.56 -8.50 -14.23
N LYS A 57 8.22 -9.65 -14.83
CA LYS A 57 7.01 -10.42 -14.55
C LYS A 57 7.26 -11.65 -13.66
N LEU A 58 8.50 -11.90 -13.27
CA LEU A 58 8.88 -13.09 -12.49
C LEU A 58 9.01 -12.78 -11.01
N THR A 59 9.51 -11.59 -10.65
CA THR A 59 9.63 -11.20 -9.24
C THR A 59 8.24 -10.95 -8.65
N PRO A 60 7.87 -11.60 -7.53
CA PRO A 60 6.60 -11.34 -6.85
C PRO A 60 6.44 -9.86 -6.46
N ILE A 61 5.21 -9.43 -6.30
CA ILE A 61 4.90 -8.11 -5.73
C ILE A 61 4.79 -8.26 -4.23
N GLU A 62 5.53 -7.44 -3.49
CA GLU A 62 5.49 -7.38 -2.03
C GLU A 62 4.92 -6.03 -1.60
N VAL A 63 4.00 -6.03 -0.64
CA VAL A 63 3.45 -4.82 -0.03
C VAL A 63 3.85 -4.81 1.43
N LYS A 64 4.47 -3.71 1.87
CA LYS A 64 4.90 -3.55 3.26
C LYS A 64 3.98 -2.56 3.98
N MET A 65 3.43 -2.97 5.11
CA MET A 65 2.68 -2.11 6.02
C MET A 65 3.53 -1.77 7.24
N THR A 66 3.50 -0.51 7.66
CA THR A 66 4.09 0.00 8.90
C THR A 66 3.10 0.92 9.62
N TYR A 67 3.13 0.95 10.94
CA TYR A 67 2.29 1.81 11.79
C TYR A 67 3.09 2.36 12.98
#